data_AF-A0A2P5CS39-F1
#
_entry.id   AF-A0A2P5CS39-F1
#
_cell.length_a   1.000
_cell.length_b   1.000
_cell.length_c   1.000
_cell.angle_alpha   90.00
_cell.angle_beta   90.00
_cell.angle_gamma   90.00
#
_symmetry.space_group_name_H-M   'P 1'
#
loop_
_entity.id
_entity.type
_entity.pdbx_description
1 polymer ?
#
loop_
_entity_poly.entity_id
_entity_poly.type
_entity_poly.pdbx_seq_one_letter_code
_entity_poly.pdbx_strand_id
1 'polypeptide(L)'
;MEDKGSGKGNERWNGATINLTEMSSNLESLQKLLLKKAVFVDDETFSKASLTAEQARAIKVLEQRVETLERELDAAITAAARARSEKRQAEAAQKAAELRAQEVTKELENTTKVFELHMEELRAKQEEITKRDKDIKVLEAIIQTLGGKDSSHSKNG
;
A
#
# COMPACT_ATOMS: atom_id res chain seq x y z
N MET A 1 -73.49 -65.68 -37.56
CA MET A 1 -72.63 -64.52 -37.90
C MET A 1 -73.44 -63.28 -37.56
N GLU A 2 -73.25 -62.73 -36.37
CA GLU A 2 -73.94 -61.50 -35.93
C GLU A 2 -72.98 -60.31 -36.06
N ASP A 3 -73.46 -59.29 -36.75
CA ASP A 3 -72.81 -58.00 -36.98
C ASP A 3 -72.78 -57.17 -35.69
N LYS A 4 -71.59 -56.98 -35.10
CA LYS A 4 -71.33 -56.13 -33.92
C LYS A 4 -70.34 -55.00 -34.26
N GLY A 5 -70.47 -54.38 -35.44
CA GLY A 5 -69.57 -53.30 -35.90
C GLY A 5 -70.10 -51.87 -35.77
N SER A 6 -71.42 -51.63 -35.76
CA SER A 6 -71.97 -50.29 -36.06
C SER A 6 -72.19 -49.34 -34.87
N GLY A 7 -72.26 -49.82 -33.63
CA GLY A 7 -72.56 -48.98 -32.45
C GLY A 7 -71.37 -48.17 -31.90
N LYS A 8 -70.16 -48.75 -31.93
CA LYS A 8 -68.97 -48.17 -31.26
C LYS A 8 -68.39 -46.95 -31.98
N GLY A 9 -68.55 -46.87 -33.30
CA GLY A 9 -68.16 -45.71 -34.10
C GLY A 9 -69.07 -44.50 -33.85
N ASN A 10 -70.37 -44.76 -33.68
CA ASN A 10 -71.38 -43.74 -33.43
C ASN A 10 -71.21 -43.10 -32.04
N GLU A 11 -70.91 -43.90 -31.02
CA GLU A 11 -70.63 -43.41 -29.66
C GLU A 11 -69.37 -42.52 -29.60
N ARG A 12 -68.31 -42.90 -30.32
CA ARG A 12 -67.07 -42.12 -30.41
C ARG A 12 -67.25 -40.80 -31.16
N TRP A 13 -68.00 -40.83 -32.26
CA TRP A 13 -68.36 -39.61 -33.00
C TRP A 13 -69.22 -38.68 -32.16
N ASN A 14 -70.24 -39.22 -31.48
CA ASN A 14 -71.10 -38.44 -30.59
C ASN A 14 -70.30 -37.80 -29.44
N GLY A 15 -69.37 -38.54 -28.82
CA GLY A 15 -68.46 -38.00 -27.80
C GLY A 15 -67.56 -36.89 -28.34
N ALA A 16 -67.04 -37.03 -29.56
CA ALA A 16 -66.23 -35.98 -30.20
C ALA A 16 -67.07 -34.71 -30.48
N THR A 17 -68.32 -34.86 -30.93
CA THR A 17 -69.23 -33.74 -31.16
C THR A 17 -69.60 -33.01 -29.87
N ILE A 18 -69.82 -33.74 -28.77
CA ILE A 18 -70.06 -33.14 -27.45
C ILE A 18 -68.84 -32.34 -27.00
N ASN A 19 -67.64 -32.92 -27.09
CA ASN A 19 -66.39 -32.22 -26.73
C ASN A 19 -66.18 -30.93 -27.54
N LEU A 20 -66.45 -30.95 -28.85
CA LEU A 20 -66.36 -29.75 -29.68
C LEU A 20 -67.38 -28.67 -29.28
N THR A 21 -68.59 -29.10 -28.92
CA THR A 21 -69.65 -28.19 -28.46
C THR A 21 -69.28 -27.56 -27.12
N GLU A 22 -68.74 -28.34 -26.19
CA GLU A 22 -68.24 -27.84 -24.91
C GLU A 22 -67.05 -26.89 -25.08
N MET A 23 -66.10 -27.22 -25.96
CA MET A 23 -65.00 -26.31 -26.29
C MET A 23 -65.49 -24.99 -26.88
N SER A 24 -66.51 -25.02 -27.76
CA SER A 24 -67.12 -23.81 -28.32
C SER A 24 -67.75 -22.95 -27.23
N SER A 25 -68.49 -23.56 -26.30
CA SER A 25 -69.09 -22.87 -25.15
C SER A 25 -68.04 -22.26 -24.23
N ASN A 26 -66.95 -22.98 -23.97
CA ASN A 26 -65.83 -22.50 -23.16
C ASN A 26 -65.11 -21.32 -23.85
N LEU A 27 -64.90 -21.39 -25.16
CA LEU A 27 -64.30 -20.31 -25.95
C LEU A 27 -65.17 -19.06 -25.90
N GLU A 28 -66.48 -19.20 -26.08
CA GLU A 28 -67.42 -18.09 -26.03
C GLU A 28 -67.48 -17.44 -24.63
N SER A 29 -67.42 -18.28 -23.58
CA SER A 29 -67.35 -17.81 -22.19
C SER A 29 -66.07 -17.03 -21.90
N LEU A 30 -64.92 -17.52 -22.40
CA LEU A 30 -63.63 -16.82 -22.30
C LEU A 30 -63.65 -15.50 -23.06
N GLN A 31 -64.20 -15.48 -24.27
CA GLN A 31 -64.34 -14.26 -25.06
C GLN A 31 -65.19 -13.21 -24.33
N LYS A 32 -66.35 -13.60 -23.79
CA LYS A 32 -67.22 -12.71 -23.01
C LYS A 32 -66.52 -12.20 -21.75
N LEU A 33 -65.78 -13.06 -21.07
CA LEU A 33 -65.03 -12.68 -19.88
C LEU A 33 -63.93 -11.67 -20.21
N LEU A 34 -63.15 -11.92 -21.27
CA LEU A 34 -62.09 -11.02 -21.72
C LEU A 34 -62.65 -9.67 -22.18
N LEU A 35 -63.73 -9.65 -22.97
CA LEU A 35 -64.35 -8.38 -23.39
C LEU A 35 -64.90 -7.56 -22.21
N LYS A 36 -65.32 -8.23 -21.12
CA LYS A 36 -65.87 -7.56 -19.93
C LYS A 36 -64.80 -7.16 -18.91
N LYS A 37 -63.71 -7.92 -18.80
CA LYS A 37 -62.67 -7.75 -17.77
C LYS A 37 -61.34 -7.22 -18.28
N ALA A 38 -61.09 -7.25 -19.59
CA ALA A 38 -59.92 -6.58 -20.15
C ALA A 38 -60.13 -5.08 -20.00
N VAL A 39 -59.54 -4.51 -18.96
CA VAL A 39 -59.31 -3.08 -18.89
C VAL A 39 -58.19 -2.83 -19.89
N PHE A 40 -58.55 -2.41 -21.10
CA PHE A 40 -57.58 -1.91 -22.07
C PHE A 40 -56.98 -0.64 -21.46
N VAL A 41 -55.74 -0.75 -20.96
CA VAL A 41 -54.94 0.42 -20.62
C VAL A 41 -54.68 1.11 -21.94
N ASP A 42 -55.05 2.38 -22.05
CA ASP A 42 -54.73 3.16 -23.24
C ASP A 42 -53.21 3.18 -23.44
N ASP A 43 -52.79 3.15 -24.70
CA ASP A 43 -51.39 3.03 -25.08
C ASP A 43 -50.52 4.14 -24.46
N GLU A 44 -51.11 5.32 -24.24
CA GLU A 44 -50.47 6.45 -23.57
C GLU A 44 -50.24 6.18 -22.07
N THR A 45 -51.23 5.66 -21.34
CA THR A 45 -51.08 5.27 -19.92
C THR A 45 -50.07 4.16 -19.74
N PHE A 46 -50.07 3.13 -20.61
CA PHE A 46 -49.06 2.08 -20.56
C PHE A 46 -47.66 2.63 -20.82
N SER A 47 -47.50 3.46 -21.86
CA SER A 47 -46.22 4.09 -22.21
C SER A 47 -45.69 4.98 -21.07
N LYS A 48 -46.55 5.79 -20.45
CA LYS A 48 -46.19 6.63 -19.28
C LYS A 48 -45.80 5.80 -18.07
N ALA A 49 -46.53 4.72 -17.78
CA ALA A 49 -46.22 3.82 -16.67
C ALA A 49 -44.89 3.10 -16.90
N SER A 50 -44.64 2.64 -18.13
CA SER A 50 -43.39 1.99 -18.52
C SER A 50 -42.20 2.94 -18.38
N LEU A 51 -42.32 4.17 -18.88
CA LEU A 51 -41.27 5.19 -18.76
C LEU A 51 -40.99 5.53 -17.30
N THR A 52 -42.03 5.75 -16.49
CA THR A 52 -41.89 6.02 -15.05
C THR A 52 -41.19 4.85 -14.33
N ALA A 53 -41.52 3.61 -14.67
CA ALA A 53 -40.88 2.43 -14.08
C ALA A 53 -39.40 2.29 -14.49
N GLU A 54 -39.04 2.68 -15.70
CA GLU A 54 -37.65 2.73 -16.14
C GLU A 54 -36.86 3.84 -15.43
N GLN A 55 -37.44 5.04 -15.34
CA GLN A 55 -36.86 6.15 -14.58
C GLN A 55 -36.66 5.79 -13.11
N ALA A 56 -37.64 5.14 -12.46
CA ALA A 56 -37.50 4.70 -11.07
C ALA A 56 -36.36 3.70 -10.88
N ARG A 57 -36.15 2.77 -11.83
CA ARG A 57 -35.02 1.85 -11.82
C ARG A 57 -33.69 2.59 -11.98
N ALA A 58 -33.62 3.54 -12.91
CA ALA A 58 -32.42 4.35 -13.13
C ALA A 58 -32.06 5.19 -11.89
N ILE A 59 -33.04 5.82 -11.26
CA ILE A 59 -32.85 6.60 -10.01
C ILE A 59 -32.25 5.71 -8.93
N LYS A 60 -32.82 4.52 -8.70
CA LYS A 60 -32.32 3.60 -7.66
C LYS A 60 -30.87 3.18 -7.89
N VAL A 61 -30.49 2.92 -9.14
CA VAL A 61 -29.09 2.58 -9.49
C VAL A 61 -28.16 3.77 -9.24
N LEU A 62 -28.60 4.99 -9.56
CA LEU A 62 -27.82 6.19 -9.32
C LEU A 62 -27.66 6.47 -7.81
N GLU A 63 -28.71 6.30 -7.01
CA GLU A 63 -28.65 6.43 -5.55
C GLU A 63 -27.61 5.48 -4.94
N GLN A 64 -27.62 4.20 -5.34
CA GLN A 64 -26.62 3.21 -4.89
C GLN A 64 -25.19 3.60 -5.29
N ARG A 65 -25.02 4.18 -6.48
CA ARG A 65 -23.71 4.65 -6.94
C ARG A 65 -23.24 5.86 -6.13
N VAL A 66 -24.12 6.81 -5.83
CA VAL A 66 -23.80 7.96 -4.97
C VAL A 66 -23.37 7.49 -3.59
N GLU A 67 -24.14 6.61 -2.96
CA GLU A 67 -23.82 6.08 -1.64
C GLU A 67 -22.48 5.33 -1.63
N THR A 68 -22.16 4.61 -2.70
CA THR A 68 -20.85 3.93 -2.85
C THR A 68 -19.72 4.95 -2.96
N LEU A 69 -19.87 5.98 -3.80
CA LEU A 69 -18.87 7.03 -3.97
C LEU A 69 -18.65 7.83 -2.69
N GLU A 70 -19.69 8.07 -1.89
CA GLU A 70 -19.56 8.74 -0.59
C GLU A 70 -18.72 7.91 0.38
N ARG A 71 -18.96 6.59 0.48
CA ARG A 71 -18.13 5.70 1.31
C ARG A 71 -16.69 5.64 0.84
N GLU A 72 -16.45 5.60 -0.48
CA GLU A 72 -15.11 5.62 -1.06
C GLU A 72 -14.38 6.94 -0.76
N LEU A 73 -15.09 8.06 -0.83
CA LEU A 73 -14.55 9.38 -0.50
C LEU A 73 -14.14 9.46 0.98
N ASP A 74 -14.98 9.00 1.91
CA ASP A 74 -14.66 8.97 3.34
C ASP A 74 -13.44 8.07 3.64
N ALA A 75 -13.37 6.92 2.97
CA ALA A 75 -12.22 6.03 3.05
C ALA A 75 -10.94 6.72 2.54
N ALA A 76 -11.02 7.41 1.40
CA ALA A 76 -9.90 8.14 0.82
C ALA A 76 -9.43 9.31 1.72
N ILE A 77 -10.36 10.06 2.32
CA ILE A 77 -10.05 11.13 3.28
C ILE A 77 -9.29 10.56 4.49
N THR A 78 -9.78 9.46 5.04
CA THR A 78 -9.16 8.79 6.19
C THR A 78 -7.77 8.28 5.85
N ALA A 79 -7.60 7.64 4.69
CA ALA A 79 -6.31 7.17 4.21
C ALA A 79 -5.31 8.32 3.99
N ALA A 80 -5.77 9.42 3.38
CA ALA A 80 -4.94 10.61 3.18
C ALA A 80 -4.52 11.26 4.49
N ALA A 81 -5.40 11.29 5.50
CA ALA A 81 -5.07 11.80 6.83
C ALA A 81 -3.98 10.96 7.51
N ARG A 82 -4.09 9.62 7.45
CA ARG A 82 -3.07 8.70 7.96
C ARG A 82 -1.73 8.89 7.25
N ALA A 83 -1.72 8.89 5.91
CA ALA A 83 -0.51 9.09 5.12
C ALA A 83 0.19 10.43 5.43
N ARG A 84 -0.57 11.51 5.64
CA ARG A 84 0.00 12.80 6.06
C ARG A 84 0.63 12.76 7.45
N SER A 85 0.00 12.06 8.40
CA SER A 85 0.53 11.90 9.75
C SER A 85 1.81 11.06 9.74
N GLU A 86 1.81 9.93 9.05
CA GLU A 86 2.97 9.04 8.91
C GLU A 86 4.13 9.77 8.23
N LYS A 87 3.87 10.51 7.14
CA LYS A 87 4.88 11.35 6.49
C LYS A 87 5.52 12.34 7.45
N ARG A 88 4.71 13.07 8.24
CA ARG A 88 5.22 14.04 9.22
C ARG A 88 6.10 13.38 10.29
N GLN A 89 5.71 12.20 10.76
CA GLN A 89 6.51 11.44 11.73
C GLN A 89 7.84 10.97 11.13
N ALA A 90 7.82 10.47 9.89
CA ALA A 90 9.02 10.05 9.17
C ALA A 90 9.97 11.23 8.92
N GLU A 91 9.46 12.38 8.49
CA GLU A 91 10.24 13.61 8.29
C GLU A 91 10.88 14.10 9.59
N ALA A 92 10.14 14.06 10.71
CA ALA A 92 10.68 14.43 12.02
C ALA A 92 11.81 13.48 12.47
N ALA A 93 11.63 12.16 12.26
CA ALA A 93 12.64 11.16 12.57
C ALA A 93 13.89 11.32 11.69
N GLN A 94 13.71 11.58 10.39
CA GLN A 94 14.80 11.85 9.45
C GLN A 94 15.61 13.07 9.90
N LYS A 95 14.94 14.19 10.21
CA LYS A 95 15.60 15.41 10.66
C LYS A 95 16.37 15.21 11.96
N ALA A 96 15.83 14.43 12.90
CA ALA A 96 16.53 14.09 14.14
C ALA A 96 17.78 13.22 13.89
N ALA A 97 17.68 12.25 12.97
CA ALA A 97 18.81 11.41 12.58
C ALA A 97 19.90 12.23 11.87
N GLU A 98 19.51 13.15 10.99
CA GLU A 98 20.44 14.04 10.29
C GLU A 98 21.17 14.97 11.27
N LEU A 99 20.46 15.57 12.23
CA LEU A 99 21.06 16.40 13.27
C LEU A 99 22.10 15.62 14.08
N ARG A 100 21.75 14.39 14.50
CA ARG A 100 22.68 13.51 15.23
C ARG A 100 23.91 13.16 14.38
N ALA A 101 23.74 12.91 13.09
CA ALA A 101 24.86 12.62 12.20
C ALA A 101 25.82 13.82 12.08
N GLN A 102 25.27 15.04 12.01
CA GLN A 102 26.07 16.28 12.00
C GLN A 102 26.83 16.47 13.32
N GLU A 103 26.19 16.21 14.46
CA GLU A 103 26.83 16.27 15.78
C GLU A 103 28.01 15.28 15.87
N VAL A 104 27.79 14.01 15.53
CA VAL A 104 28.84 12.98 15.54
C VAL A 104 29.97 13.32 14.58
N THR A 105 29.66 13.86 13.40
CA THR A 105 30.68 14.28 12.43
C THR A 105 31.55 15.40 13.02
N LYS A 106 30.93 16.40 13.65
CA LYS A 106 31.66 17.49 14.31
C LYS A 106 32.53 17.01 15.47
N GLU A 107 32.03 16.06 16.26
CA GLU A 107 32.81 15.44 17.33
C GLU A 107 34.02 14.69 16.77
N LEU A 108 33.83 13.88 15.72
CA LEU A 108 34.91 13.18 15.04
C LEU A 108 35.96 14.13 14.49
N GLU A 109 35.55 15.20 13.79
CA GLU A 109 36.48 16.22 13.29
C GLU A 109 37.29 16.88 14.41
N ASN A 110 36.66 17.18 15.54
CA ASN A 110 37.35 17.75 16.69
C ASN A 110 38.34 16.73 17.30
N THR A 111 37.93 15.48 17.44
CA THR A 111 38.79 14.40 17.92
C THR A 111 39.99 14.18 17.00
N THR A 112 39.79 14.20 15.68
CA THR A 112 40.87 14.10 14.69
C THR A 112 41.88 15.24 14.86
N LYS A 113 41.44 16.50 15.03
CA LYS A 113 42.33 17.64 15.27
C LYS A 113 43.16 17.48 16.55
N VAL A 114 42.54 16.97 17.63
CA VAL A 114 43.26 16.69 18.88
C VAL A 114 44.33 15.62 18.66
N PHE A 115 44.01 14.55 17.92
CA PHE A 115 44.99 13.52 17.57
C PHE A 115 46.14 14.06 16.72
N GLU A 116 45.86 14.94 15.76
CA GLU A 116 46.90 15.60 14.95
C GLU A 116 47.87 16.39 15.84
N LEU A 117 47.35 17.21 16.75
CA LEU A 117 48.16 17.97 17.71
C LEU A 117 49.02 17.06 18.60
N HIS A 118 48.45 15.97 19.12
CA HIS A 118 49.22 15.00 19.90
C HIS A 118 50.36 14.35 19.07
N MET A 119 50.13 14.07 17.79
CA MET A 119 51.17 13.51 16.91
C MET A 119 52.28 14.52 16.61
N GLU A 120 51.94 15.80 16.48
CA GLU A 120 52.93 16.88 16.34
C GLU A 120 53.77 17.04 17.61
N GLU A 121 53.15 17.04 18.78
CA GLU A 121 53.86 17.11 20.07
C GLU A 121 54.80 15.91 20.27
N LEU A 122 54.36 14.69 19.94
CA LEU A 122 55.19 13.49 20.00
C LEU A 122 56.41 13.61 19.08
N ARG A 123 56.22 14.14 17.86
CA ARG A 123 57.33 14.36 16.92
C ARG A 123 58.32 15.39 17.45
N ALA A 124 57.84 16.52 17.98
CA ALA A 124 58.70 17.54 18.58
C ALA A 124 59.49 16.99 19.79
N LYS A 125 58.85 16.16 20.62
CA LYS A 125 59.53 15.47 21.74
C LYS A 125 60.59 14.49 21.25
N GLN A 126 60.32 13.75 20.17
CA GLN A 126 61.30 12.84 19.57
C GLN A 126 62.52 13.58 19.02
N GLU A 127 62.33 14.75 18.43
CA GLU A 127 63.43 15.64 18.00
C GLU A 127 64.25 16.16 19.18
N GLU A 128 63.59 16.54 20.29
CA GLU A 128 64.27 16.97 21.52
C GLU A 128 65.13 15.84 22.11
N ILE A 129 64.57 14.62 22.19
CA ILE A 129 65.29 13.43 22.66
C ILE A 129 66.51 13.15 21.77
N THR A 130 66.33 13.12 20.45
CA THR A 130 67.44 12.85 19.52
C THR A 130 68.53 13.91 19.57
N LYS A 131 68.20 15.17 19.88
CA LYS A 131 69.21 16.22 20.14
C LYS A 131 69.96 15.93 21.44
N ARG A 132 69.25 15.67 22.54
CA ARG A 132 69.88 15.36 23.83
C ARG A 132 70.76 14.11 23.76
N ASP A 133 70.35 13.08 23.02
CA ASP A 133 71.16 11.87 22.79
C ASP A 133 72.49 12.17 22.08
N LYS A 134 72.49 13.11 21.12
CA LYS A 134 73.73 13.54 20.45
C LYS A 134 74.64 14.28 21.43
N ASP A 135 74.08 15.19 22.23
CA ASP A 135 74.83 15.94 23.24
C ASP A 135 75.44 14.99 24.29
N ILE A 136 74.67 13.99 24.76
CA ILE A 136 75.14 12.93 25.67
C ILE A 136 76.32 12.18 25.06
N LYS A 137 76.24 11.73 23.80
CA LYS A 137 77.33 11.03 23.12
C LYS A 137 78.61 11.87 23.02
N VAL A 138 78.48 13.17 22.77
CA VAL A 138 79.63 14.08 22.76
C VAL A 138 80.25 14.19 24.15
N LEU A 139 79.43 14.35 25.19
CA LEU A 139 79.89 14.38 26.58
C LEU A 139 80.58 13.07 26.97
N GLU A 140 80.03 11.91 26.58
CA GLU A 140 80.64 10.61 26.79
C GLU A 140 82.03 10.51 26.13
N ALA A 141 82.17 10.98 24.88
CA ALA A 141 83.46 10.99 24.19
C ALA A 141 84.49 11.92 24.86
N ILE A 142 84.05 13.07 25.38
CA ILE A 142 84.90 13.99 26.15
C ILE A 142 85.36 13.32 27.45
N ILE A 143 84.46 12.64 28.17
CA ILE A 143 84.81 11.92 29.40
C ILE A 143 85.79 10.79 29.11
N GLN A 144 85.57 10.01 28.04
CA GLN A 144 86.49 8.94 27.65
C GLN A 144 87.89 9.48 27.29
N THR A 145 87.97 10.62 26.60
CA THR A 145 89.26 11.25 26.25
C THR A 145 89.97 11.87 27.46
N LEU A 146 89.23 12.47 28.41
CA LEU A 146 89.80 13.01 29.65
C LEU A 146 90.19 11.89 30.65
N GLY A 147 89.33 10.90 30.88
CA GLY A 147 89.63 9.74 31.74
C GLY A 147 90.71 8.81 31.16
N GLY A 148 90.88 8.78 29.84
CA GLY A 148 92.01 8.14 29.18
C GLY A 148 93.35 8.87 29.38
N LYS A 149 93.32 10.18 29.67
CA LYS A 149 94.54 10.98 29.91
C LYS A 149 95.10 10.73 31.31
N ASP A 150 94.26 10.51 32.30
CA ASP A 150 94.69 10.19 33.68
C ASP A 150 95.23 8.75 33.83
N SER A 151 94.83 7.82 32.97
CA SER A 151 95.36 6.45 32.96
C SER A 151 96.73 6.32 32.27
N SER A 152 97.19 7.36 31.57
CA SER A 152 98.53 7.42 30.94
C SER A 152 99.64 8.02 31.82
N HIS A 153 99.31 8.43 33.06
CA HIS A 153 100.29 8.96 34.04
C HIS A 153 100.61 8.01 35.21
N SER A 154 100.22 6.74 35.11
CA SER A 154 100.57 5.72 36.12
C SER A 154 101.27 4.49 35.51
N LYS A 155 102.31 4.71 34.71
CA LYS A 155 103.34 3.72 34.39
C LYS A 155 104.68 4.41 34.11
N ASN A 156 105.34 4.86 35.18
CA ASN A 156 106.79 4.97 35.22
C ASN A 156 107.22 4.44 36.59
N GLY A 157 107.48 3.14 36.62
CA GLY A 157 108.09 2.35 37.67
C GLY A 157 108.72 1.13 37.00
#